data_AF-A0A1G8I2Y9-F1
#
_entry.id   AF-A0A1G8I2Y9-F1
#
_cell.length_a   1.000
_cell.length_b   1.000
_cell.length_c   1.000
_cell.angle_alpha   90.00
_cell.angle_beta   90.00
_cell.angle_gamma   90.00
#
_symmetry.space_group_name_H-M   'P 1'
#
loop_
_entity.id
_entity.type
_entity.pdbx_description
1 polymer ?
#
loop_
_entity_poly.entity_id
_entity_poly.type
_entity_poly.pdbx_seq_one_letter_code
_entity_poly.pdbx_strand_id
1 'polypeptide(L)'
;MGKTITTYLIDGDPQGTQYVFISNKICQMFIIPRSSLSILNERTDLQTPAFYILLGEDEKTKPKAYIGETENFKERVKDHDSKKA
;
A
#
# COMPACT_ATOMS: atom_id res chain seq x y z
N MET A 1 8.74 -24.07 -11.07
CA MET A 1 7.45 -23.62 -11.63
C MET A 1 7.28 -22.13 -11.36
N GLY A 2 6.90 -21.35 -12.37
CA GLY A 2 6.65 -19.92 -12.21
C GLY A 2 5.40 -19.62 -11.37
N LYS A 3 5.28 -18.39 -10.90
CA LYS A 3 4.09 -17.85 -10.22
C LYS A 3 3.65 -16.59 -10.95
N THR A 4 2.35 -16.39 -11.10
CA THR A 4 1.78 -15.17 -11.67
C THR A 4 1.51 -14.19 -10.54
N ILE A 5 2.06 -12.98 -10.68
CA ILE A 5 1.75 -11.82 -9.85
C ILE A 5 0.83 -10.94 -10.68
N THR A 6 -0.34 -10.62 -10.16
CA THR A 6 -1.31 -9.75 -10.81
C THR A 6 -1.36 -8.42 -10.07
N THR A 7 -1.25 -7.32 -10.81
CA THR A 7 -1.38 -5.96 -10.29
C THR A 7 -2.65 -5.33 -10.87
N TYR A 8 -3.54 -4.88 -9.99
CA TYR A 8 -4.74 -4.13 -10.30
C TYR A 8 -4.51 -2.65 -10.00
N LEU A 9 -4.64 -1.79 -11.00
CA LEU A 9 -4.55 -0.34 -10.83
C LEU A 9 -5.91 0.17 -10.36
N ILE A 10 -6.00 0.64 -9.12
CA ILE A 10 -7.29 1.00 -8.52
C ILE A 10 -7.93 2.18 -9.26
N ASP A 11 -7.10 3.15 -9.63
CA ASP A 11 -7.52 4.39 -10.29
C ASP A 11 -7.30 4.35 -11.81
N GLY A 12 -6.84 3.21 -12.35
CA GLY A 12 -6.38 3.10 -13.74
C GLY A 12 -5.01 3.74 -14.03
N ASP A 13 -4.42 4.45 -13.06
CA ASP A 13 -3.11 5.08 -13.15
C ASP A 13 -2.01 4.17 -12.55
N PRO A 14 -0.94 3.82 -13.30
CA PRO A 14 0.20 3.08 -12.76
C PRO A 14 0.95 3.82 -11.65
N GLN A 15 0.84 5.14 -11.53
CA GLN A 15 1.41 5.93 -10.44
C GLN A 15 0.45 6.07 -9.25
N GLY A 16 -0.81 5.67 -9.40
CA GLY A 16 -1.83 5.69 -8.36
C GLY A 16 -1.75 4.49 -7.42
N THR A 17 -2.84 4.22 -6.70
CA THR A 17 -2.86 3.09 -5.77
C THR A 17 -2.99 1.77 -6.54
N GLN A 18 -2.20 0.76 -6.13
CA GLN A 18 -2.20 -0.56 -6.75
C GLN A 18 -2.49 -1.65 -5.73
N TYR A 19 -3.22 -2.66 -6.16
CA TYR A 19 -3.46 -3.90 -5.42
C TYR A 19 -2.76 -5.06 -6.13
N VAL A 20 -1.92 -5.78 -5.40
CA VAL A 20 -1.04 -6.82 -5.94
C VAL A 20 -1.29 -8.13 -5.20
N PHE A 21 -1.41 -9.22 -5.95
CA PHE A 21 -1.59 -10.55 -5.37
C PHE A 21 -0.93 -11.63 -6.21
N ILE A 22 -0.65 -12.77 -5.58
CA ILE A 22 -0.19 -13.98 -6.26
C ILE A 22 -1.40 -14.90 -6.45
N SER A 23 -1.62 -15.39 -7.68
CA SER A 23 -2.74 -16.30 -7.95
C SER A 23 -2.72 -17.50 -7.01
N ASN A 24 -3.89 -17.83 -6.44
CA ASN A 24 -4.09 -18.91 -5.46
C ASN A 24 -3.31 -18.72 -4.14
N LYS A 25 -3.04 -17.48 -3.74
CA LYS A 25 -2.51 -17.15 -2.41
C LYS A 25 -3.41 -16.10 -1.75
N ILE A 26 -3.55 -16.24 -0.43
CA ILE A 26 -4.23 -15.26 0.43
C ILE A 26 -3.39 -13.99 0.66
N CYS A 27 -2.15 -13.97 0.16
CA CYS A 27 -1.26 -12.83 0.32
C CYS A 27 -1.74 -11.67 -0.54
N GLN A 28 -2.11 -10.59 0.14
CA GLN A 28 -2.54 -9.32 -0.43
C GLN A 28 -1.47 -8.27 -0.18
N MET A 29 -1.15 -7.48 -1.19
CA MET A 29 -0.23 -6.36 -1.07
C MET A 29 -0.84 -5.10 -1.69
N PHE A 30 -0.65 -3.96 -1.03
CA PHE A 30 -1.04 -2.66 -1.57
C PHE A 30 0.17 -1.76 -1.79
N ILE A 31 0.22 -1.09 -2.92
CA ILE A 31 1.20 -0.04 -3.20
C ILE A 31 0.44 1.27 -3.19
N ILE A 32 0.75 2.14 -2.24
CA ILE A 32 0.00 3.37 -1.99
C ILE A 32 0.97 4.56 -2.04
N PRO A 33 0.78 5.51 -2.97
CA PRO A 33 1.41 6.81 -2.89
C PRO A 33 1.02 7.50 -1.58
N ARG A 34 1.98 8.11 -0.88
CA ARG A 34 1.70 8.83 0.37
C ARG A 34 0.73 10.00 0.19
N SER A 35 0.69 10.59 -0.99
CA SER A 35 -0.30 11.60 -1.38
C SER A 35 -1.75 11.05 -1.43
N SER A 36 -1.91 9.75 -1.57
CA SER A 36 -3.21 9.06 -1.74
C SER A 36 -3.63 8.23 -0.52
N LEU A 37 -3.15 8.56 0.69
CA LEU A 37 -3.52 7.84 1.92
C LEU A 37 -5.01 7.96 2.30
N SER A 38 -5.77 8.85 1.66
CA SER A 38 -7.22 8.97 1.85
C SER A 38 -7.97 7.68 1.52
N ILE A 39 -7.45 6.87 0.58
CA ILE A 39 -8.06 5.61 0.13
C ILE A 39 -8.28 4.60 1.26
N LEU A 40 -7.49 4.70 2.33
CA LEU A 40 -7.61 3.88 3.55
C LEU A 40 -8.95 4.05 4.27
N ASN A 41 -9.65 5.15 4.04
CA ASN A 41 -10.97 5.38 4.60
C ASN A 41 -12.10 4.83 3.72
N GLU A 42 -11.84 4.58 2.44
CA GLU A 42 -12.83 4.19 1.43
C GLU A 42 -12.89 2.67 1.25
N ARG A 43 -11.80 1.97 1.57
CA ARG A 43 -11.57 0.55 1.29
C ARG A 43 -11.56 -0.30 2.56
N THR A 44 -12.59 -1.11 2.76
CA THR A 44 -12.68 -2.04 3.91
C THR A 44 -11.73 -3.23 3.79
N ASP A 45 -11.29 -3.58 2.57
CA ASP A 45 -10.26 -4.56 2.26
C ASP A 45 -8.85 -4.14 2.74
N LEU A 46 -8.67 -2.88 3.14
CA LEU A 46 -7.45 -2.41 3.83
C LEU A 46 -7.55 -2.61 5.36
N GLN A 47 -8.63 -3.19 5.87
CA GLN A 47 -8.79 -3.57 7.28
C GLN A 47 -8.59 -5.07 7.50
N THR A 48 -8.01 -5.77 6.52
CA THR A 48 -7.60 -7.17 6.63
C THR A 48 -6.07 -7.29 6.61
N PRO A 49 -5.51 -8.41 7.11
CA PRO A 49 -4.08 -8.65 7.07
C PRO A 49 -3.48 -8.50 5.66
N ALA A 50 -2.57 -7.54 5.49
CA ALA A 50 -1.95 -7.25 4.20
C ALA A 50 -0.53 -6.72 4.36
N PHE A 51 0.28 -6.94 3.31
CA PHE A 51 1.53 -6.22 3.12
C PHE A 51 1.27 -4.90 2.40
N TYR A 52 2.17 -3.94 2.58
CA TYR A 52 2.06 -2.70 1.85
C TYR A 52 3.39 -2.01 1.60
N ILE A 53 3.39 -1.21 0.53
CA ILE A 53 4.47 -0.32 0.16
C ILE A 53 3.92 1.10 0.12
N LEU A 54 4.45 1.97 0.98
CA LEU A 54 4.20 3.42 0.88
C LEU A 54 5.28 4.05 0.03
N LEU A 55 4.87 4.61 -1.11
CA LEU A 55 5.74 5.36 -2.01
C LEU A 55 5.71 6.84 -1.61
N GLY A 56 6.88 7.45 -1.44
CA GLY A 56 6.98 8.88 -1.13
C GLY A 56 7.75 9.65 -2.19
N GLU A 57 7.13 10.74 -2.64
CA GLU A 57 7.77 11.93 -3.17
C GLU A 57 7.75 12.98 -2.05
N ASP A 58 8.89 13.18 -1.40
CA ASP A 58 9.16 14.46 -0.75
C ASP A 58 10.15 15.11 -1.72
N GLU A 59 9.78 16.23 -2.36
CA GLU A 59 10.60 16.88 -3.39
C GLU A 59 12.04 17.15 -2.94
N LYS A 60 12.28 17.15 -1.62
CA LYS A 60 13.59 17.37 -1.00
C LYS A 60 14.36 16.10 -0.66
N THR A 61 13.74 14.91 -0.66
CA THR A 61 14.39 13.67 -0.25
C THR A 61 14.36 12.61 -1.34
N LYS A 62 15.43 11.79 -1.38
CA LYS A 62 15.55 10.68 -2.33
C LYS A 62 14.28 9.82 -2.34
N PRO A 63 13.90 9.20 -3.48
CA PRO A 63 12.76 8.29 -3.55
C PRO A 63 12.82 7.27 -2.41
N LYS A 64 11.78 7.24 -1.58
CA LYS A 64 11.72 6.39 -0.38
C LYS A 64 10.50 5.49 -0.46
N ALA A 65 10.75 4.20 -0.60
CA ALA A 65 9.76 3.16 -0.37
C ALA A 65 9.82 2.72 1.09
N TYR A 66 8.67 2.62 1.74
CA TYR A 66 8.53 1.99 3.05
C TYR A 66 7.68 0.73 2.91
N ILE A 67 8.19 -0.39 3.40
CA ILE A 67 7.48 -1.68 3.36
C ILE A 67 7.03 -2.01 4.78
N GLY A 68 5.78 -2.41 4.92
CA GLY A 68 5.22 -2.84 6.19
C GLY A 68 4.16 -3.92 6.03
N GLU A 69 3.77 -4.48 7.16
CA GLU A 69 2.61 -5.34 7.30
C GLU A 69 1.62 -4.71 8.26
N THR A 70 0.35 -5.10 8.14
CA THR A 70 -0.70 -4.60 9.01
C THR A 70 -1.88 -5.57 9.05
N GLU A 71 -2.53 -5.67 10.22
CA GLU A 71 -3.85 -6.27 10.35
C GLU A 71 -4.97 -5.22 10.20
N ASN A 72 -4.66 -3.95 10.49
CA ASN A 72 -5.54 -2.80 10.33
C ASN A 72 -4.75 -1.58 9.82
N PHE A 73 -4.82 -1.34 8.51
CA PHE A 73 -3.97 -0.35 7.85
C PHE A 73 -4.23 1.07 8.33
N LYS A 74 -5.50 1.39 8.63
CA LYS A 74 -5.92 2.73 9.06
C LYS A 74 -5.27 3.12 10.39
N GLU A 75 -5.21 2.21 11.35
CA GLU A 75 -4.51 2.44 12.62
C GLU A 75 -3.00 2.51 12.40
N ARG A 76 -2.45 1.61 11.58
CA ARG A 76 -1.02 1.52 11.32
C ARG A 76 -0.42 2.75 10.65
N VAL A 77 -1.16 3.39 9.73
CA VAL A 77 -0.72 4.63 9.07
C VAL A 77 -0.79 5.82 10.00
N LYS A 78 -1.85 5.95 10.81
CA LYS A 78 -1.92 6.99 11.84
C LYS A 78 -0.74 6.90 12.80
N ASP A 79 -0.41 5.69 13.24
CA ASP A 79 0.75 5.44 14.09
C ASP A 79 2.07 5.80 13.40
N HIS A 80 2.23 5.46 12.12
CA HIS A 80 3.45 5.79 11.39
C HIS A 80 3.60 7.31 11.20
N ASP A 81 2.53 8.00 10.81
CA ASP A 81 2.57 9.44 10.56
C ASP A 81 2.80 10.23 11.85
N SER A 82 2.20 9.80 12.96
CA SER A 82 2.44 10.36 14.29
C SER A 82 3.87 10.14 14.81
N LYS A 83 4.58 9.14 14.27
CA LYS A 83 5.96 8.78 14.62
C LYS A 83 7.00 9.32 13.64
N LYS A 84 6.59 10.06 12.60
CA LYS A 84 7.53 10.86 11.80
C LYS A 84 7.96 12.05 12.65
N ALA A 85 9.13 11.93 13.26
CA ALA A 85 9.87 13.05 13.83
C ALA A 85 10.38 13.99 12.72
#